data_AF-A0A924NKL7-F1
#
_entry.id   AF-A0A924NKL7-F1
#
_cell.length_a   1.000
_cell.length_b   1.000
_cell.length_c   1.000
_cell.angle_alpha   90.00
_cell.angle_beta   90.00
_cell.angle_gamma   90.00
#
_symmetry.space_group_name_H-M   'P 1'
#
loop_
_entity.id
_entity.type
_entity.pdbx_description
1 polymer ?
#
loop_
_entity_poly.entity_id
_entity_poly.type
_entity_poly.pdbx_seq_one_letter_code
_entity_poly.pdbx_strand_id
1 'polypeptide(L)' 'HVGKVSLVGAGMRTHPGVSATFFEALAEALVNVEAISTSEIRISVVCRDTDVPSAVRALHDAFELGGGGTAVVYGGSGR' A
#
# COMPACT_ATOMS: atom_id res chain seq x y z
N HIS A 1 -1.05 -6.41 -20.07
CA HIS A 1 -2.01 -7.14 -19.23
C HIS A 1 -2.26 -6.31 -17.97
N VAL A 2 -3.15 -6.73 -17.08
CA VAL A 2 -3.42 -6.02 -15.81
C VAL A 2 -2.82 -6.79 -14.63
N GLY A 3 -2.28 -6.04 -13.68
CA GLY A 3 -1.76 -6.52 -12.40
C GLY A 3 -2.62 -6.06 -11.23
N LYS A 4 -2.50 -6.76 -10.10
CA LYS A 4 -3.16 -6.36 -8.85
C LYS A 4 -2.15 -6.39 -7.71
N VAL A 5 -2.10 -5.32 -6.94
CA VAL A 5 -1.29 -5.21 -5.73
C VAL A 5 -2.20 -4.96 -4.53
N SER A 6 -1.89 -5.55 -3.38
CA SER A 6 -2.73 -5.44 -2.19
C SER A 6 -1.89 -5.29 -0.94
N LEU A 7 -2.21 -4.28 -0.12
CA LEU A 7 -1.74 -4.19 1.27
C LEU A 7 -2.75 -4.93 2.15
N VAL A 8 -2.27 -5.79 3.04
CA VAL A 8 -3.09 -6.59 3.97
C VAL A 8 -2.61 -6.37 5.40
N GLY A 9 -3.54 -6.17 6.33
CA GLY A 9 -3.23 -5.93 7.74
C GLY A 9 -4.46 -5.57 8.56
N ALA A 10 -4.38 -5.70 9.88
CA ALA A 10 -5.47 -5.36 10.79
C ALA A 10 -5.48 -3.87 11.15
N GLY A 11 -6.65 -3.33 11.48
CA GLY A 11 -6.76 -1.96 12.01
C GLY A 11 -6.61 -0.84 10.98
N MET A 12 -6.65 -1.13 9.68
CA MET A 12 -6.47 -0.10 8.63
C MET A 12 -7.53 1.01 8.69
N ARG A 13 -8.78 0.68 9.03
CA ARG A 13 -9.88 1.66 9.15
C ARG A 13 -9.64 2.70 10.24
N THR A 14 -9.00 2.31 11.34
CA THR A 14 -8.76 3.20 12.50
C THR A 14 -7.46 3.98 12.38
N HIS A 15 -6.68 3.77 11.32
CA HIS A 15 -5.41 4.44 11.06
C HIS A 15 -5.44 5.08 9.66
N PRO A 16 -6.07 6.27 9.52
CA PRO A 16 -6.26 6.92 8.22
C PRO A 16 -4.94 7.20 7.47
N GLY A 17 -3.80 7.29 8.18
CA GLY A 17 -2.47 7.42 7.59
C GLY A 17 -2.08 6.25 6.69
N VAL A 18 -2.61 5.04 6.92
CA VAL A 18 -2.26 3.84 6.12
C VAL A 18 -2.65 4.02 4.66
N SER A 19 -3.87 4.50 4.39
CA SER A 19 -4.31 4.74 3.02
C SER A 19 -3.51 5.86 2.35
N ALA A 20 -3.17 6.92 3.10
CA ALA A 20 -2.37 8.03 2.58
C ALA A 20 -0.97 7.54 2.16
N THR A 21 -0.24 6.87 3.06
CA THR A 21 1.08 6.27 2.76
C THR A 21 1.02 5.29 1.60
N PHE A 22 -0.04 4.47 1.52
CA PHE A 22 -0.21 3.52 0.42
C PHE A 22 -0.31 4.22 -0.95
N PHE A 23 -1.14 5.25 -1.08
CA PHE A 23 -1.31 5.94 -2.36
C PHE A 23 -0.14 6.89 -2.68
N GLU A 24 0.50 7.47 -1.66
CA GLU A 24 1.70 8.28 -1.81
C GLU A 24 2.87 7.45 -2.38
N ALA A 25 3.12 6.26 -1.80
CA ALA A 25 4.17 5.36 -2.26
C ALA A 25 3.96 4.92 -3.73
N LEU A 26 2.72 4.67 -4.14
CA LEU A 26 2.40 4.33 -5.53
C LEU A 26 2.62 5.52 -6.47
N ALA A 27 2.26 6.72 -6.04
CA ALA A 27 2.45 7.95 -6.82
C ALA A 27 3.95 8.27 -7.01
N GLU A 28 4.76 8.16 -5.95
CA GLU A 28 6.21 8.33 -6.01
C GLU A 28 6.89 7.31 -6.92
N ALA A 29 6.37 6.08 -6.95
CA ALA A 29 6.81 5.02 -7.86
C ALA A 29 6.28 5.16 -9.30
N LEU A 30 5.55 6.24 -9.62
CA LEU A 30 4.92 6.52 -10.91
C LEU A 30 3.97 5.39 -11.38
N VAL A 31 3.31 4.72 -10.43
CA VAL A 31 2.34 3.64 -10.71
C VAL A 31 0.96 4.24 -10.92
N ASN A 32 0.40 4.04 -12.11
CA ASN A 32 -0.96 4.47 -12.39
C ASN A 32 -1.99 3.49 -11.78
N VAL A 33 -2.88 4.01 -10.94
CA VAL A 33 -3.98 3.23 -10.33
C VAL A 33 -5.21 3.30 -11.24
N GLU A 34 -5.63 2.15 -11.76
CA GLU A 34 -6.77 2.02 -12.68
C GLU A 34 -8.08 1.70 -11.96
N ALA A 35 -8.00 1.00 -10.83
CA ALA A 35 -9.16 0.71 -9.98
C ALA A 35 -8.72 0.49 -8.53
N ILE A 36 -9.61 0.81 -7.59
CA ILE A 36 -9.39 0.66 -6.14
C ILE A 36 -10.50 -0.21 -5.57
N SER A 37 -10.14 -1.13 -4.67
CA SER A 37 -11.09 -1.91 -3.86
C SER A 37 -10.55 -2.07 -2.45
N THR A 38 -11.39 -1.83 -1.44
CA THR A 38 -11.00 -1.83 -0.03
C THR A 38 -11.91 -2.71 0.81
N SER A 39 -11.36 -3.26 1.89
CA SER A 39 -12.06 -3.92 3.00
C SER A 39 -11.49 -3.44 4.33
N GLU A 40 -12.00 -3.94 5.45
CA GLU A 40 -11.48 -3.58 6.78
C GLU A 40 -10.00 -3.95 6.99
N ILE A 41 -9.48 -4.90 6.20
CA ILE A 41 -8.13 -5.46 6.36
C ILE A 41 -7.29 -5.42 5.07
N ARG A 42 -7.81 -4.81 4.00
CA ARG A 42 -7.16 -4.85 2.70
C ARG A 42 -7.41 -3.58 1.91
N ILE A 43 -6.34 -3.06 1.30
CA ILE A 43 -6.41 -2.08 0.21
C ILE A 43 -5.85 -2.77 -1.03
N SER A 44 -6.63 -2.80 -2.11
CA SER A 44 -6.22 -3.41 -3.38
C SER A 44 -6.30 -2.40 -4.51
N VAL A 45 -5.32 -2.41 -5.40
CA VAL A 45 -5.32 -1.61 -6.61
C VAL A 45 -5.07 -2.48 -7.84
N VAL A 46 -5.70 -2.10 -8.95
CA VAL A 46 -5.39 -2.61 -10.28
C VAL A 46 -4.49 -1.60 -10.99
N CYS A 47 -3.45 -2.10 -11.65
CA CYS A 47 -2.47 -1.32 -12.41
C CYS A 47 -1.99 -2.13 -13.63
N ARG A 48 -1.06 -1.59 -14.41
CA ARG A 48 -0.42 -2.35 -15.48
C ARG A 48 0.44 -3.47 -14.90
N ASP A 49 0.48 -4.63 -15.55
CA ASP A 49 1.30 -5.76 -15.07
C ASP A 49 2.79 -5.38 -14.92
N THR A 50 3.27 -4.49 -15.78
CA THR A 50 4.66 -4.01 -15.81
C THR A 50 5.02 -3.18 -14.57
N ASP A 51 4.02 -2.60 -13.92
CA ASP A 51 4.22 -1.69 -12.79
C ASP A 51 4.17 -2.44 -11.45
N VAL A 52 3.71 -3.70 -11.45
CA VAL A 52 3.59 -4.54 -10.25
C VAL A 52 4.90 -4.65 -9.49
N PRO A 53 6.07 -4.92 -10.10
CA PRO A 53 7.33 -5.01 -9.36
C PRO A 53 7.70 -3.70 -8.65
N SER A 54 7.49 -2.55 -9.29
CA SER A 54 7.77 -1.23 -8.71
C SER A 54 6.80 -0.91 -7.58
N ALA A 55 5.50 -1.18 -7.79
CA ALA A 55 4.46 -1.00 -6.79
C ALA A 55 4.72 -1.84 -5.53
N VAL A 56 5.08 -3.11 -5.69
CA VAL A 56 5.39 -4.01 -4.57
C VAL A 56 6.59 -3.50 -3.78
N ARG A 57 7.69 -3.11 -4.46
CA ARG A 57 8.89 -2.57 -3.78
C ARG A 57 8.58 -1.29 -3.01
N ALA A 58 7.93 -0.33 -3.66
CA ALA A 58 7.57 0.95 -3.04
C ALA A 58 6.68 0.75 -1.80
N LEU A 59 5.69 -0.14 -1.87
CA LEU A 59 4.85 -0.45 -0.73
C LEU A 59 5.60 -1.21 0.37
N HIS A 60 6.51 -2.11 0.01
CA HIS A 60 7.36 -2.77 1.00
C HIS A 60 8.25 -1.77 1.74
N ASP A 61 8.88 -0.84 1.02
CA ASP A 61 9.73 0.18 1.61
C ASP A 61 8.92 1.16 2.48
N ALA A 62 7.78 1.65 1.98
CA ALA A 62 6.92 2.60 2.69
C ALA A 62 6.31 2.05 4.00
N PHE A 63 6.14 0.73 4.09
CA PHE A 63 5.62 0.05 5.28
C PHE A 63 6.71 -0.76 6.04
N GLU A 64 7.97 -0.60 5.66
CA GLU A 64 9.13 -1.31 6.25
C GLU A 64 8.96 -2.84 6.29
N LEU A 65 8.30 -3.39 5.27
CA LEU A 65 8.00 -4.81 5.14
C LEU A 65 9.17 -5.54 4.46
N GLY A 66 9.82 -6.47 5.17
CA GLY A 66 10.92 -7.25 4.59
C GLY A 66 11.88 -7.86 5.61
N GLY A 67 11.92 -7.30 6.82
CA GLY A 67 12.44 -8.01 7.99
C GLY A 67 11.43 -9.07 8.42
N GLY A 68 11.87 -10.25 8.87
CA GLY A 68 10.99 -11.37 9.27
C GLY A 68 10.08 -11.13 10.49
N GLY A 69 9.77 -9.88 10.83
CA GLY A 69 8.88 -9.47 11.90
C GLY A 69 7.58 -8.85 11.38
N THR A 70 6.63 -8.64 12.29
CA THR A 70 5.39 -7.91 12.02
C THR A 70 5.70 -6.41 11.98
N ALA A 71 5.51 -5.76 10.83
CA ALA A 71 5.57 -4.30 10.78
C ALA A 71 4.38 -3.69 11.54
N VAL A 72 4.67 -2.72 12.40
CA VAL A 72 3.67 -1.94 13.11
C VAL A 72 3.67 -0.54 12.52
N VAL A 73 2.62 -0.20 11.78
CA VAL A 73 2.49 1.11 11.15
C VAL A 73 1.88 2.07 12.17
N TYR A 74 2.69 2.98 12.71
CA TYR A 74 2.19 4.07 13.53
C TYR A 74 1.64 5.15 12.60
N GLY A 75 0.31 5.21 12.46
CA GLY A 75 -0.35 6.39 11.92
C GLY A 75 -0.09 7.55 12.87
N GLY A 76 0.99 8.30 12.66
CA GLY A 76 1.37 9.41 13.52
C GLY A 76 0.23 10.42 13.63
N SER A 77 -0.18 10.75 14.86
CA SER A 77 -0.86 12.02 15.11
C SER A 77 0.21 13.10 15.00
N GLY A 78 0.47 13.50 13.75
CA GLY A 78 1.11 14.77 13.45
C GLY A 78 0.12 15.90 13.77
N ARG A 79 -0.25 16.01 15.05
CA ARG A 79 -0.88 17.09 15.82
C ARG A 79 -1.37 16.54 17.16
#